data_AF-A0A081S2X2-F1
#
_entry.id   AF-A0A081S2X2-F1
#
_cell.length_a   1.000
_cell.length_b   1.000
_cell.length_c   1.000
_cell.angle_alpha   90.00
_cell.angle_beta   90.00
_cell.angle_gamma   90.00
#
_symmetry.space_group_name_H-M   'P 1'
#
loop_
_entity.id
_entity.type
_entity.pdbx_description
1 polymer ?
#
loop_
_entity_poly.entity_id
_entity_poly.type
_entity_poly.pdbx_seq_one_letter_code
_entity_poly.pdbx_strand_id
1 'polypeptide(L)' 'YHRKRLKRYGYDESLYHQRNKTETIFSVIKKMFGENVTSRKIATQNRELFYRVIAYNSYRITQNKSLIWDGFYTA' A
#
# COMPACT_ATOMS: atom_id res chain seq x y z
N TYR A 1 15.21 -19.18 3.40
CA TYR A 1 16.30 -19.20 2.41
C TYR A 1 16.76 -17.78 2.02
N HIS A 2 15.88 -16.87 1.59
CA HIS A 2 16.24 -15.49 1.19
C HIS A 2 16.89 -14.62 2.29
N ARG A 3 16.38 -14.66 3.53
CA ARG A 3 16.94 -13.88 4.65
C ARG A 3 18.42 -14.21 4.95
N LYS A 4 18.80 -15.47 4.79
CA LYS A 4 20.18 -15.96 4.99
C LYS A 4 21.11 -15.53 3.85
N ARG A 5 20.61 -15.44 2.61
CA ARG A 5 21.35 -14.90 1.45
C ARG A 5 21.58 -13.39 1.57
N LEU A 6 20.58 -12.63 2.01
CA LEU A 6 20.68 -11.18 2.19
C LEU A 6 21.75 -10.81 3.23
N LYS A 7 21.78 -11.49 4.39
CA LYS A 7 22.83 -11.30 5.41
C LYS A 7 24.26 -11.61 4.91
N ARG A 8 24.41 -12.44 3.86
CA ARG A 8 25.72 -12.91 3.37
C ARG A 8 26.39 -11.97 2.38
N TYR A 9 25.61 -11.19 1.64
CA TYR A 9 26.11 -10.28 0.60
C TYR A 9 26.06 -8.79 1.01
N GLY A 10 25.64 -8.52 2.25
CA GLY A 10 25.27 -7.18 2.68
C GLY A 10 23.95 -6.76 2.05
N TYR A 11 23.03 -6.23 2.85
CA TYR A 11 21.84 -5.58 2.34
C TYR A 11 21.58 -4.34 3.18
N ASP A 12 21.06 -3.30 2.54
CA ASP A 12 20.59 -2.13 3.25
C ASP A 12 19.36 -2.52 4.08
N GLU A 13 19.57 -2.64 5.39
CA GLU A 13 18.52 -2.98 6.34
C GLU A 13 17.40 -1.94 6.35
N SER A 14 17.73 -0.67 6.11
CA SER A 14 16.76 0.42 6.02
C SER A 14 15.83 0.25 4.82
N LEU A 15 16.35 -0.21 3.68
CA LEU A 15 15.58 -0.55 2.49
C LEU A 15 14.68 -1.78 2.74
N TYR A 16 15.21 -2.80 3.42
CA TYR A 16 14.45 -4.01 3.75
C TYR A 16 13.27 -3.72 4.68
N HIS A 17 13.43 -2.81 5.66
CA HIS A 17 12.34 -2.42 6.55
C HIS A 17 11.18 -1.71 5.83
N GLN A 18 11.39 -1.13 4.65
CA GLN A 18 10.29 -0.56 3.85
C GLN A 18 9.32 -1.63 3.35
N ARG A 19 9.76 -2.90 3.21
CA ARG A 19 8.89 -4.00 2.77
C ARG A 19 7.69 -4.19 3.68
N ASN A 20 7.89 -4.09 4.99
CA ASN A 20 6.80 -4.21 5.96
C ASN A 20 5.72 -3.14 5.73
N LYS A 21 6.13 -1.91 5.36
CA LYS A 21 5.19 -0.84 5.02
C LYS A 21 4.41 -1.16 3.76
N THR A 22 5.07 -1.65 2.71
CA THR A 22 4.40 -2.08 1.47
C THR A 22 3.40 -3.20 1.71
N GLU A 23 3.78 -4.23 2.47
CA GLU A 23 2.88 -5.34 2.84
C GLU A 23 1.68 -4.84 3.65
N THR A 24 1.90 -3.92 4.58
CA THR A 24 0.83 -3.27 5.36
C THR A 24 -0.14 -2.50 4.45
N ILE A 25 0.37 -1.70 3.52
CA ILE A 25 -0.46 -0.93 2.58
C ILE A 25 -1.33 -1.87 1.75
N PHE A 26 -0.75 -2.93 1.17
CA PHE A 26 -1.53 -3.91 0.39
C PHE A 26 -2.54 -4.66 1.26
N SER A 27 -2.21 -4.97 2.52
CA SER A 27 -3.18 -5.56 3.46
C SER A 27 -4.38 -4.65 3.67
N VAL A 28 -4.16 -3.35 3.86
CA VAL A 28 -5.23 -2.36 4.02
C VAL A 28 -6.07 -2.23 2.75
N ILE A 29 -5.45 -2.14 1.57
CA ILE A 29 -6.16 -2.09 0.28
C ILE A 29 -7.07 -3.32 0.13
N LYS A 30 -6.57 -4.52 0.43
CA LYS A 30 -7.38 -5.76 0.37
C LYS A 30 -8.52 -5.76 1.38
N LYS A 31 -8.33 -5.22 2.58
CA LYS A 31 -9.41 -5.09 3.57
C LYS A 31 -10.50 -4.10 3.12
N MET A 32 -10.11 -3.03 2.43
CA MET A 32 -11.04 -2.01 1.94
C MET A 32 -11.82 -2.44 0.68
N PHE A 33 -11.16 -3.06 -0.29
CA PHE A 33 -11.73 -3.37 -1.61
C PHE A 33 -12.02 -4.87 -1.82
N GLY A 34 -11.77 -5.70 -0.81
CA GLY A 34 -11.88 -7.15 -0.89
C GLY A 34 -10.58 -7.82 -1.37
N GLU A 35 -10.39 -9.08 -0.96
CA GLU A 35 -9.19 -9.85 -1.29
C GLU A 35 -9.18 -10.36 -2.74
N ASN A 36 -10.35 -10.74 -3.25
CA ASN A 36 -10.48 -11.33 -4.57
C ASN A 36 -10.72 -10.28 -5.66
N VAL A 37 -10.23 -10.60 -6.86
CA VAL A 37 -10.46 -9.82 -8.08
C VAL A 37 -11.66 -10.44 -8.80
N THR A 38 -12.67 -9.63 -9.17
CA THR A 38 -13.91 -10.15 -9.75
C THR A 38 -13.84 -10.30 -11.27
N SER A 39 -12.91 -9.59 -11.90
CA SER A 39 -12.62 -9.63 -13.32
C SER A 39 -12.21 -11.01 -13.84
N ARG A 40 -12.75 -11.42 -14.99
CA ARG A 40 -12.42 -12.70 -15.65
C ARG A 40 -11.16 -12.65 -16.54
N LYS A 41 -10.90 -11.51 -17.19
CA LYS A 41 -9.75 -11.35 -18.10
C LYS A 41 -8.57 -10.76 -17.33
N ILE A 42 -7.36 -11.25 -17.57
CA ILE A 42 -6.13 -10.76 -16.92
C ILE A 42 -5.95 -9.24 -17.12
N ALA A 43 -6.25 -8.74 -18.33
CA ALA A 43 -6.17 -7.30 -18.62
C ALA A 43 -7.10 -6.47 -17.73
N THR A 44 -8.31 -6.95 -17.44
CA THR A 44 -9.26 -6.25 -16.57
C THR A 44 -8.93 -6.44 -15.10
N GLN A 45 -8.39 -7.59 -14.71
CA GLN A 45 -7.85 -7.83 -13.36
C GLN A 45 -6.72 -6.83 -13.03
N ASN A 46 -5.79 -6.62 -13.97
CA ASN A 46 -4.71 -5.64 -13.80
C ASN A 46 -5.27 -4.22 -13.63
N ARG A 47 -6.22 -3.84 -14.47
CA ARG A 47 -6.90 -2.52 -14.37
C ARG A 47 -7.62 -2.35 -13.03
N GLU A 48 -8.31 -3.39 -12.57
CA GLU A 48 -9.00 -3.40 -11.29
C GLU A 48 -8.02 -3.17 -10.12
N LEU A 49 -6.87 -3.85 -10.13
CA LEU A 49 -5.82 -3.63 -9.14
C LEU A 49 -5.26 -2.20 -9.19
N PHE A 50 -4.99 -1.66 -10.39
CA PHE A 50 -4.55 -0.28 -10.56
C PHE A 50 -5.55 0.73 -10.00
N TYR A 51 -6.84 0.55 -10.30
CA TYR A 51 -7.88 1.44 -9.79
C TYR A 51 -8.01 1.37 -8.26
N ARG A 52 -7.88 0.19 -7.64
CA ARG A 52 -7.87 0.06 -6.17
C ARG A 52 -6.71 0.83 -5.53
N VAL A 53 -5.52 0.78 -6.13
CA VAL A 53 -4.34 1.53 -5.64
C VAL A 53 -4.55 3.04 -5.79
N ILE A 54 -5.04 3.50 -6.95
CA ILE A 54 -5.34 4.93 -7.18
C ILE A 54 -6.39 5.42 -6.19
N ALA A 55 -7.48 4.67 -6.01
CA ALA A 55 -8.55 5.01 -5.07
C ALA A 55 -8.03 5.12 -3.62
N TYR A 56 -7.20 4.17 -3.18
CA TYR A 56 -6.58 4.23 -1.86
C TYR A 56 -5.68 5.46 -1.69
N ASN A 57 -4.85 5.77 -2.69
CA ASN A 57 -3.98 6.94 -2.64
C ASN A 57 -4.78 8.24 -2.57
N SER A 58 -5.83 8.37 -3.38
CA SER A 58 -6.74 9.52 -3.33
C SER A 58 -7.42 9.66 -1.97
N TYR A 59 -7.92 8.55 -1.41
CA TYR A 59 -8.51 8.52 -0.07
C TYR A 59 -7.53 9.00 1.01
N ARG A 60 -6.28 8.52 0.97
CA ARG A 60 -5.22 8.93 1.92
C ARG A 60 -4.87 10.41 1.82
N ILE A 61 -4.80 10.96 0.61
CA ILE A 61 -4.53 12.39 0.39
C ILE A 61 -5.67 13.22 0.99
N THR A 62 -6.92 12.85 0.75
CA THR A 62 -8.08 13.59 1.28
C THR A 62 -8.14 13.52 2.80
N GLN A 63 -7.95 12.34 3.40
CA GLN A 63 -7.89 12.20 4.86
C GLN A 63 -6.75 13.02 5.48
N ASN A 64 -5.55 12.96 4.91
CA ASN A 64 -4.41 13.73 5.42
C ASN A 64 -4.68 15.24 5.34
N LYS A 65 -5.30 15.72 4.25
CA LYS A 65 -5.71 17.13 4.13
C LYS A 65 -6.74 17.51 5.18
N SER A 66 -7.73 16.67 5.43
CA SER A 66 -8.73 16.88 6.49
C SER A 66 -8.06 16.98 7.85
N LEU A 67 -7.20 16.02 8.21
CA LEU A 67 -6.49 16.01 9.49
C LEU A 67 -5.61 17.24 9.70
N ILE A 68 -4.95 17.72 8.65
CA ILE A 68 -4.16 18.95 8.70
C ILE A 68 -5.09 20.14 8.93
N TRP A 69 -6.20 20.23 8.20
CA TRP A 69 -7.18 21.31 8.35
C TRP A 69 -7.76 21.32 9.77
N ASP A 70 -8.29 20.19 10.25
CA ASP A 70 -8.81 20.02 11.61
C ASP A 70 -7.75 20.39 12.66
N GLY A 71 -6.50 19.98 12.48
CA GLY A 71 -5.38 20.32 13.37
C GLY A 71 -5.03 21.82 13.40
N PHE A 72 -5.24 22.55 12.30
CA PHE A 72 -5.03 24.00 12.26
C PHE A 72 -6.18 24.79 12.88
N TYR A 73 -7.43 24.32 12.76
CA TYR A 73 -8.60 25.03 13.30
C TYR A 73 -8.93 24.64 14.76
N THR A 74 -8.36 23.55 15.28
CA THR A 74 -8.54 23.08 16.67
C THR A 74 -7.39 23.53 17.60
N ALA A 75 -6.35 24.18 17.06
CA ALA A 75 -5.23 24.76 17.82
C ALA A 75 -5.49 26.22 18.19
#